data_AF-A0A0R1T5L5-F1
#
_entry.id   AF-A0A0R1T5L5-F1
#
_cell.length_a   1.000
_cell.length_b   1.000
_cell.length_c   1.000
_cell.angle_alpha   90.00
_cell.angle_beta   90.00
_cell.angle_gamma   90.00
#
_symmetry.space_group_name_H-M   'P 1'
#
loop_
_entity.id
_entity.type
_entity.pdbx_description
1 polymer ?
#
loop_
_entity_poly.entity_id
_entity_poly.type
_entity_poly.pdbx_seq_one_letter_code
_entity_poly.pdbx_strand_id
1 'polypeptide(L)' 'MLKKTKSIQLQGNSIVNGQTVATFSASLSTDGGSGSVNTYYPDQALYETNRKEVRKDKNDFADYVYAEEDKLFAEEETEA' A
#
# COMPACT_ATOMS: atom_id res chain seq x y z
N MET A 1 12.30 29.23 6.95
CA MET A 1 11.26 28.38 7.56
C MET A 1 11.53 26.94 7.13
N LEU A 2 11.61 26.00 8.06
CA LEU A 2 11.84 24.59 7.76
C LEU A 2 10.50 23.97 7.33
N LYS A 3 10.39 23.55 6.06
CA LYS A 3 9.24 22.77 5.59
C LYS A 3 9.44 21.33 6.04
N LYS A 4 8.59 20.84 6.93
CA LYS A 4 8.56 19.42 7.30
C LYS A 4 7.69 18.70 6.28
N THR A 5 8.17 17.59 5.74
CA THR A 5 7.42 16.70 4.85
C THR A 5 7.60 15.28 5.36
N LYS A 6 6.50 14.56 5.58
CA LYS A 6 6.54 13.17 6.01
C LYS A 6 6.18 12.30 4.82
N SER A 7 7.01 11.30 4.57
CA SER A 7 6.76 10.30 3.52
C SER A 7 6.89 8.91 4.12
N ILE A 8 5.92 8.04 3.83
CA ILE A 8 5.89 6.66 4.29
C ILE A 8 5.85 5.74 3.08
N GLN A 9 6.73 4.75 3.06
CA GLN A 9 6.73 3.70 2.05
C GLN A 9 6.11 2.44 2.65
N LEU A 10 5.02 1.97 2.08
CA LEU A 10 4.30 0.77 2.50
C LEU A 10 4.57 -0.34 1.49
N GLN A 11 4.81 -1.56 1.99
CA GLN A 11 5.07 -2.75 1.17
C GLN A 11 4.27 -3.93 1.70
N GLY A 12 3.60 -4.64 0.81
CA GLY A 12 2.83 -5.84 1.09
C GLY A 12 3.26 -6.98 0.17
N ASN A 13 3.33 -8.20 0.70
CA ASN A 13 3.60 -9.38 -0.09
C ASN A 13 2.46 -10.38 0.12
N SER A 14 1.77 -10.75 -0.97
CA SER A 14 0.79 -11.84 -0.96
C SER A 14 1.55 -13.15 -1.12
N ILE A 15 1.59 -13.95 -0.06
CA ILE A 15 2.26 -15.25 -0.02
C ILE A 15 1.18 -16.32 0.08
N VAL A 16 1.01 -17.10 -0.97
CA VAL A 16 0.07 -18.24 -1.01
C VAL A 16 0.87 -19.51 -1.19
N ASN A 17 0.65 -20.50 -0.32
CA ASN A 17 1.40 -21.77 -0.31
C ASN A 17 2.93 -21.59 -0.27
N GLY A 18 3.42 -20.54 0.41
CA GLY A 18 4.86 -20.23 0.52
C GLY A 18 5.49 -19.59 -0.72
N GLN A 19 4.70 -19.25 -1.74
CA GLN A 19 5.14 -18.55 -2.94
C GLN A 19 4.55 -17.15 -2.99
N THR A 20 5.37 -16.15 -3.33
CA THR A 20 4.91 -14.78 -3.53
C THR A 20 4.12 -14.68 -4.82
N VAL A 21 2.81 -14.48 -4.71
CA VAL A 21 1.89 -14.37 -5.85
C VAL A 21 1.73 -12.94 -6.34
N ALA A 22 1.82 -12.00 -5.41
CA ALA A 22 1.75 -10.58 -5.72
C ALA A 22 2.58 -9.78 -4.72
N THR A 23 3.08 -8.65 -5.19
CA THR A 23 3.79 -7.67 -4.40
C THR A 23 3.06 -6.34 -4.54
N PHE A 24 2.75 -5.71 -3.43
CA PHE A 24 2.10 -4.42 -3.36
C PHE A 24 3.07 -3.40 -2.78
N SER A 25 3.09 -2.20 -3.35
CA SER A 25 3.83 -1.09 -2.78
C SER A 25 3.04 0.20 -2.91
N ALA A 26 3.11 1.04 -1.90
CA ALA A 26 2.49 2.35 -1.91
C ALA A 26 3.44 3.36 -1.26
N SER A 27 3.31 4.62 -1.68
CA SER A 27 4.05 5.73 -1.10
C SER A 27 3.07 6.80 -0.70
N LEU A 28 3.02 7.15 0.57
CA LEU A 28 2.17 8.22 1.08
C LEU A 28 3.05 9.42 1.42
N SER A 29 2.60 10.62 1.10
CA SER A 29 3.28 11.86 1.46
C SER A 29 2.28 12.93 1.91
N THR A 30 2.70 13.75 2.88
CA THR A 30 1.89 14.87 3.37
C THR A 30 1.76 16.02 2.36
N ASP A 31 2.50 15.99 1.24
CA ASP A 31 2.45 17.03 0.22
C ASP A 31 1.30 16.88 -0.80
N GLY A 32 0.39 15.92 -0.59
CA GLY A 32 -0.80 15.72 -1.43
C GLY A 32 -0.58 14.80 -2.64
N GLY A 33 0.54 14.07 -2.70
CA GLY A 33 0.75 13.02 -3.68
C GLY A 33 -0.06 11.77 -3.37
N SER A 34 -1.25 11.63 -3.97
CA SER A 34 -2.12 10.46 -3.83
C SER A 34 -1.30 9.18 -3.97
N GLY A 35 -1.30 8.38 -2.90
CA GLY A 35 -0.44 7.21 -2.78
C GLY A 35 -0.77 6.17 -3.84
N SER A 36 0.01 6.18 -4.92
CA SER A 36 -0.16 5.23 -6.00
C SER A 36 0.19 3.84 -5.51
N VAL A 37 -0.82 3.01 -5.30
CA VAL A 37 -0.66 1.59 -4.98
C VAL A 37 -0.21 0.88 -6.25
N ASN A 38 1.07 0.55 -6.30
CA ASN A 38 1.65 -0.29 -7.33
C ASN A 38 1.43 -1.75 -6.96
N THR A 39 1.05 -2.55 -7.95
CA THR A 39 0.94 -3.99 -7.80
C THR A 39 1.77 -4.68 -8.87
N TYR A 40 2.61 -5.60 -8.44
CA TYR A 40 3.45 -6.43 -9.30
C TYR A 40 3.06 -7.90 -9.12
N TYR A 41 2.91 -8.61 -10.23
CA TYR A 41 2.60 -10.03 -10.27
C TYR A 41 3.79 -10.75 -10.90
N PRO A 42 4.66 -11.40 -10.10
CA PRO A 42 5.82 -12.12 -10.65
C PRO A 42 5.41 -13.33 -11.49
N ASP A 43 4.31 -14.00 -11.13
CA ASP A 43 3.80 -15.16 -11.86
C ASP A 43 2.28 -15.02 -12.10
N GLN A 44 1.93 -14.82 -13.37
CA GLN A 44 0.54 -14.66 -13.79
C GLN A 44 -0.27 -15.96 -13.68
N ALA A 45 0.33 -17.14 -13.86
CA ALA A 45 -0.36 -18.41 -13.71
C ALA A 45 -0.67 -18.71 -12.24
N LEU A 46 0.28 -18.41 -11.35
CA LEU A 46 0.08 -18.49 -9.90
C LEU A 46 -1.03 -17.53 -9.45
N TYR A 47 -1.04 -16.30 -10.00
CA TYR A 47 -2.13 -15.35 -9.77
C TYR A 47 -3.47 -15.91 -10.26
N GLU A 48 -3.56 -16.43 -11.50
CA GLU A 48 -4.81 -16.94 -12.08
C GLU A 48 -5.46 -18.05 -11.24
N THR A 49 -4.63 -18.89 -10.63
CA THR A 49 -5.04 -19.97 -9.75
C THR A 49 -5.52 -19.44 -8.39
N ASN A 50 -4.92 -18.35 -7.89
CA ASN A 50 -5.17 -17.78 -6.56
C ASN A 50 -5.87 -16.40 -6.59
N ARG A 51 -6.55 -16.04 -7.69
CA ARG A 51 -7.10 -14.69 -7.92
C ARG A 51 -7.97 -14.17 -6.79
N LYS A 52 -8.71 -15.06 -6.11
CA LYS A 52 -9.60 -14.67 -5.00
C LYS A 52 -8.81 -14.20 -3.79
N GLU A 53 -7.75 -14.91 -3.44
CA GLU A 53 -6.89 -14.56 -2.29
C GLU A 53 -6.10 -13.30 -2.59
N VAL A 54 -5.46 -13.23 -3.76
CA VAL A 54 -4.69 -12.04 -4.15
C VAL A 54 -5.55 -10.78 -4.21
N ARG A 55 -6.81 -10.88 -4.65
CA ARG A 55 -7.76 -9.75 -4.61
C ARG A 55 -8.13 -9.35 -3.20
N LYS A 56 -8.27 -10.33 -2.29
CA LYS A 56 -8.51 -10.04 -0.88
C LYS A 56 -7.31 -9.32 -0.28
N ASP A 57 -6.11 -9.86 -0.47
CA ASP A 57 -4.87 -9.26 0.03
C ASP A 57 -4.64 -7.85 -0.54
N LYS A 58 -5.00 -7.64 -1.81
CA LYS A 58 -4.96 -6.31 -2.43
C LYS A 58 -5.90 -5.32 -1.74
N ASN A 59 -7.12 -5.75 -1.44
CA ASN A 59 -8.09 -4.89 -0.73
C ASN A 59 -7.62 -4.61 0.70
N ASP A 60 -7.17 -5.65 1.41
CA ASP A 60 -6.63 -5.49 2.77
C ASP A 60 -5.42 -4.53 2.78
N PHE A 61 -4.56 -4.59 1.76
CA PHE A 61 -3.44 -3.66 1.62
C PHE A 61 -3.91 -2.24 1.28
N ALA A 62 -4.92 -2.08 0.43
CA ALA A 62 -5.50 -0.77 0.12
C ALA A 62 -6.12 -0.13 1.38
N ASP A 63 -6.88 -0.90 2.16
CA ASP A 63 -7.44 -0.44 3.44
C ASP A 63 -6.35 -0.02 4.43
N TYR A 64 -5.24 -0.76 4.48
CA TYR A 64 -4.07 -0.39 5.28
C TYR A 64 -3.43 0.92 4.80
N VAL A 65 -3.28 1.11 3.47
CA VAL A 65 -2.77 2.36 2.90
C VAL A 65 -3.67 3.53 3.27
N TYR A 66 -4.99 3.41 3.13
CA TYR A 66 -5.94 4.46 3.50
C TYR A 66 -5.90 4.77 5.00
N ALA A 67 -5.80 3.75 5.86
CA ALA A 67 -5.68 3.96 7.30
C ALA A 67 -4.39 4.70 7.70
N GLU A 68 -3.28 4.43 7.02
CA GLU A 68 -2.03 5.17 7.22
C GLU A 68 -2.10 6.58 6.62
N GLU A 69 -2.78 6.75 5.50
CA GLU A 69 -3.04 8.06 4.88
C GLU A 69 -3.86 8.95 5.81
N ASP A 70 -4.97 8.43 6.36
CA ASP A 70 -5.81 9.14 7.33
C ASP A 70 -5.03 9.54 8.59
N LYS A 71 -4.16 8.67 9.12
CA LYS A 71 -3.27 9.01 10.24
C LYS A 71 -2.29 10.12 9.86
N LEU A 72 -1.73 10.07 8.65
CA LEU A 72 -0.78 11.05 8.15
C LEU A 72 -1.42 12.44 8.05
N PHE A 73 -2.64 12.52 7.51
CA PHE A 73 -3.40 13.76 7.41
C PHE A 73 -3.91 14.26 8.77
N ALA A 74 -4.35 13.36 9.66
CA ALA A 74 -4.77 13.73 11.01
C ALA A 74 -3.62 14.30 11.85
N GLU A 75 -2.40 13.74 11.72
CA GLU A 75 -1.21 14.32 12.35
C GLU A 75 -0.92 15.73 11.80
N GLU A 76 -1.05 15.94 10.49
CA GLU A 76 -0.79 17.24 9.86
C GLU A 76 -1.82 18.31 10.26
N GLU A 77 -3.10 17.96 10.42
CA GLU A 77 -4.13 18.88 10.96
C GLU A 77 -3.88 19.26 12.43
N THR A 78 -3.28 18.36 13.23
CA THR A 78 -2.99 18.66 14.66
C THR A 78 -1.72 19.48 14.90
N GLU A 79 -0.81 19.55 13.94
CA GLU A 79 0.39 20.41 14.00
C GLU A 79 0.19 21.80 13.36
N ALA A 80 -0.99 22.08 12.75
CA ALA A 80 -1.34 23.36 12.12
C ALA A 80 -1.99 24.36 13.09
#